data_AF-A0A0R0D5E8-F1
#
_entry.id   AF-A0A0R0D5E8-F1
#
_cell.length_a   1.000
_cell.length_b   1.000
_cell.length_c   1.000
_cell.angle_alpha   90.00
_cell.angle_beta   90.00
_cell.angle_gamma   90.00
#
_symmetry.space_group_name_H-M   'P 1'
#
loop_
_entity.id
_entity.type
_entity.pdbx_description
1 polymer ?
#
loop_
_entity_poly.entity_id
_entity_poly.type
_entity_poly.pdbx_seq_one_letter_code
_entity_poly.pdbx_strand_id
1 'polypeptide(L)'
;MNRPALLSRIRTWLPVGLLVGFHVLPWLRWDGRQAVLLDLVERRFDVFGLTLWPSQAGLLLGVMAVLATMLALFTHLAGRLWCGHACPQTVWSTLFSWVERGTRRLLGHSRAEPVARHALWIGIALWTALSFVGLFTPLQPLLARAAALRLGGFESFWVAFYAVATWGNAGFLRRHVCRLLCPFARLQPLLCDGHTPRMLYHAPRGEPRGPRRPGGGSIAQRGRGLLDAGTAQDYVFRWAHPQLAGPMPRFADDRLGDCTDCRHCVQACPMALDVRDGPQADCLDCGACAVACDQSQQAAGLSHGLIQHISPRRLAGDRAQWIRPRTLALSGLLSLVLGLVLLGAALAG
;
A
#
# COMPACT_ATOMS: atom_id res chain seq x y z
N MET A 1 -13.37 -7.16 -19.69
CA MET A 1 -12.30 -6.21 -19.30
C MET A 1 -11.16 -6.98 -18.64
N ASN A 2 -9.95 -6.97 -19.21
CA ASN A 2 -8.80 -7.69 -18.65
C ASN A 2 -8.46 -7.14 -17.25
N ARG A 3 -8.88 -7.85 -16.20
CA ARG A 3 -8.55 -7.58 -14.79
C ARG A 3 -7.09 -7.13 -14.56
N PRO A 4 -6.05 -7.69 -15.22
CA PRO A 4 -4.67 -7.23 -15.03
C PRO A 4 -4.43 -5.77 -15.48
N ALA A 5 -5.08 -5.31 -16.55
CA ALA A 5 -4.91 -3.96 -17.06
C ALA A 5 -5.49 -2.91 -16.10
N LEU A 6 -6.67 -3.17 -15.54
CA LEU A 6 -7.31 -2.27 -14.57
C LEU A 6 -6.46 -2.13 -13.29
N LEU A 7 -5.99 -3.25 -12.73
CA LEU A 7 -5.17 -3.25 -11.52
C LEU A 7 -3.84 -2.51 -11.74
N SER A 8 -3.22 -2.68 -12.92
CA SER A 8 -2.00 -1.95 -13.27
C SER A 8 -2.21 -0.43 -13.38
N ARG A 9 -3.36 -0.01 -13.92
CA ARG A 9 -3.74 1.41 -14.02
C ARG A 9 -3.98 2.00 -12.65
N ILE A 10 -4.77 1.35 -11.78
CA ILE A 10 -5.04 1.81 -10.42
C ILE A 10 -3.74 1.98 -9.64
N ARG A 11 -2.83 0.99 -9.71
CA ARG A 11 -1.53 1.03 -9.02
C ARG A 11 -0.63 2.18 -9.46
N THR A 12 -0.83 2.70 -10.67
CA THR A 12 -0.02 3.80 -11.21
C THR A 12 -0.69 5.15 -10.96
N TRP A 13 -1.98 5.27 -11.27
CA TRP A 13 -2.68 6.54 -11.27
C TRP A 13 -3.20 6.96 -9.90
N LEU A 14 -3.55 6.02 -9.01
CA LEU A 14 -4.03 6.40 -7.68
C LEU A 14 -2.97 7.12 -6.85
N PRO A 15 -1.71 6.64 -6.73
CA PRO A 15 -0.66 7.39 -6.04
C PRO A 15 -0.40 8.77 -6.66
N VAL A 16 -0.47 8.88 -7.99
CA VAL A 16 -0.32 10.18 -8.69
C VAL A 16 -1.44 11.13 -8.29
N GLY A 17 -2.70 10.68 -8.34
CA GLY A 17 -3.85 11.49 -7.94
C GLY A 17 -3.75 11.96 -6.48
N LEU A 18 -3.31 11.08 -5.57
CA LEU A 18 -3.11 11.43 -4.16
C LEU A 18 -1.98 12.46 -3.96
N LEU A 19 -0.86 12.33 -4.68
CA LEU A 19 0.24 13.31 -4.63
C LEU A 19 -0.19 14.65 -5.18
N VAL A 20 -0.86 14.68 -6.33
CA VAL A 20 -1.38 15.91 -6.94
C VAL A 20 -2.36 16.57 -5.99
N GLY A 21 -3.33 15.81 -5.46
CA GLY A 21 -4.28 16.32 -4.48
C GLY A 21 -3.59 16.92 -3.25
N PHE A 22 -2.62 16.21 -2.66
CA PHE A 22 -1.86 16.69 -1.52
C PHE A 22 -1.11 18.00 -1.80
N HIS A 23 -0.42 18.09 -2.95
CA HIS A 23 0.35 19.28 -3.30
C HIS A 23 -0.51 20.46 -3.76
N VAL A 24 -1.68 20.21 -4.33
CA VAL A 24 -2.61 21.26 -4.79
C VAL A 24 -3.46 21.79 -3.64
N LEU A 25 -3.76 20.97 -2.63
CA LEU A 25 -4.67 21.34 -1.54
C LEU A 25 -4.34 22.69 -0.87
N PRO A 26 -3.09 23.01 -0.47
CA PRO A 26 -2.77 24.29 0.14
C PRO A 26 -2.73 25.49 -0.84
N TRP A 27 -2.87 25.25 -2.15
CA TRP A 27 -3.02 26.32 -3.15
C TRP A 27 -4.47 26.72 -3.39
N LEU A 28 -5.41 25.82 -3.08
CA LEU A 28 -6.82 26.08 -3.30
C LEU A 28 -7.26 27.27 -2.46
N ARG A 29 -8.04 28.15 -3.07
CA ARG A 29 -8.61 29.33 -2.41
C ARG A 29 -10.13 29.21 -2.39
N TRP A 30 -10.72 29.57 -1.28
CA TRP A 30 -12.16 29.59 -1.05
C TRP A 30 -12.52 30.89 -0.34
N ASP A 31 -13.47 31.65 -0.89
CA ASP A 31 -13.89 32.97 -0.37
C ASP A 31 -12.71 33.92 -0.08
N GLY A 32 -11.71 33.94 -0.99
CA GLY A 32 -10.53 34.78 -0.88
C GLY A 32 -9.44 34.30 0.09
N ARG A 33 -9.71 33.28 0.91
CA ARG A 33 -8.77 32.66 1.86
C ARG A 33 -8.25 31.32 1.35
N GLN A 34 -7.21 30.78 1.98
CA GLN A 34 -6.72 29.42 1.67
C GLN A 34 -7.79 28.40 2.10
N ALA A 35 -8.12 27.46 1.22
CA ALA A 35 -9.25 26.54 1.42
C ALA A 35 -9.02 25.57 2.58
N VAL A 36 -7.78 25.11 2.78
CA VAL A 36 -7.41 24.30 3.94
C VAL A 36 -6.23 24.94 4.64
N LEU A 37 -6.47 25.48 5.83
CA LEU A 37 -5.46 26.07 6.69
C LEU A 37 -5.72 25.67 8.14
N LEU A 38 -4.77 24.95 8.72
CA LEU A 38 -4.79 24.46 10.09
C LEU A 38 -3.90 25.35 10.96
N ASP A 39 -4.37 26.55 11.30
CA ASP A 39 -3.58 27.53 12.04
C ASP A 39 -3.49 27.15 13.53
N LEU A 40 -2.33 26.64 13.93
CA LEU A 40 -2.06 26.24 15.31
C LEU A 40 -1.80 27.45 16.24
N VAL A 41 -1.39 28.59 15.69
CA VAL A 41 -1.06 29.79 16.47
C VAL A 41 -2.34 30.51 16.86
N GLU A 42 -3.22 30.75 15.90
CA GLU A 42 -4.54 31.36 16.14
C GLU A 42 -5.56 30.34 16.66
N ARG A 43 -5.21 29.04 16.67
CA ARG A 43 -6.07 27.91 17.02
C ARG A 43 -7.36 27.90 16.19
N ARG A 44 -7.23 28.21 14.90
CA ARG A 44 -8.32 28.29 13.92
C ARG A 44 -8.06 27.27 12.81
N PHE A 45 -9.02 26.39 12.54
CA PHE A 45 -8.92 25.43 11.44
C PHE A 45 -9.95 25.77 10.35
N ASP A 46 -9.47 26.27 9.21
CA ASP A 46 -10.28 26.60 8.05
C ASP A 46 -10.29 25.42 7.07
N VAL A 47 -11.48 24.91 6.72
CA VAL A 47 -11.67 23.78 5.81
C VAL A 47 -12.85 24.07 4.87
N PHE A 48 -12.56 24.43 3.61
CA PHE A 48 -13.53 24.72 2.53
C PHE A 48 -14.66 25.67 2.95
N GLY A 49 -14.32 26.76 3.64
CA GLY A 49 -15.29 27.75 4.14
C GLY A 49 -15.86 27.46 5.53
N LEU A 50 -15.61 26.27 6.09
CA LEU A 50 -15.91 25.97 7.50
C LEU A 50 -14.73 26.40 8.38
N THR A 51 -14.98 27.31 9.32
CA THR A 51 -13.99 27.73 10.32
C THR A 51 -14.29 27.07 11.65
N LEU A 52 -13.43 26.12 12.05
CA LEU A 52 -13.53 25.41 13.32
C LEU A 52 -12.71 26.12 14.40
N TRP A 53 -13.38 26.52 15.47
CA TRP A 53 -12.76 27.09 16.66
C TRP A 53 -12.43 26.02 17.71
N PRO A 54 -11.56 26.30 18.70
CA PRO A 54 -11.16 25.32 19.71
C PRO A 54 -12.33 24.79 20.55
N SER A 55 -13.38 25.60 20.73
CA SER A 55 -14.64 25.19 21.37
C SER A 55 -15.34 24.05 20.62
N GLN A 56 -15.06 23.89 19.32
CA GLN A 56 -15.60 22.85 18.44
C GLN A 56 -14.60 21.72 18.17
N ALA A 57 -13.55 21.58 18.99
CA ALA A 57 -12.57 20.50 18.86
C ALA A 57 -13.22 19.09 18.85
N GLY A 58 -14.39 18.93 19.48
CA GLY A 58 -15.19 17.71 19.41
C GLY A 58 -15.59 17.31 17.98
N LEU A 59 -15.85 18.28 17.10
CA LEU A 59 -16.19 18.01 15.70
C LEU A 59 -14.99 17.46 14.92
N LEU A 60 -13.80 18.03 15.15
CA LEU A 60 -12.55 17.53 14.55
C LEU A 60 -12.24 16.11 15.02
N LEU A 61 -12.34 15.85 16.33
CA LEU A 61 -12.18 14.50 16.90
C LEU A 61 -13.19 13.52 16.32
N GLY A 62 -14.44 13.95 16.14
CA GLY A 62 -15.48 13.15 15.50
C GLY A 62 -15.15 12.82 14.04
N VAL A 63 -14.69 13.80 13.24
CA VAL A 63 -14.24 13.56 11.86
C VAL A 63 -13.07 12.57 11.83
N MET A 64 -12.08 12.71 12.72
CA MET A 64 -10.98 11.75 12.83
C MET A 64 -11.48 10.34 13.20
N ALA A 65 -12.46 10.24 14.10
CA ALA A 65 -13.07 8.96 14.47
C ALA A 65 -13.84 8.32 13.30
N VAL A 66 -14.55 9.11 12.49
CA VAL A 66 -15.18 8.65 11.23
C VAL A 66 -14.13 8.10 10.27
N LEU A 67 -13.05 8.85 10.03
CA LEU A 67 -11.97 8.41 9.12
C LEU A 67 -11.29 7.13 9.62
N ALA A 68 -11.05 7.02 10.94
CA ALA A 68 -10.44 5.85 11.55
C ALA A 68 -11.33 4.60 11.46
N THR A 69 -12.63 4.73 11.76
CA THR A 69 -13.60 3.63 11.65
C THR A 69 -13.85 3.23 10.19
N MET A 70 -13.89 4.20 9.28
CA MET A 70 -13.96 3.94 7.84
C MET A 70 -12.74 3.15 7.36
N LEU A 71 -11.52 3.54 7.77
CA LEU A 71 -10.30 2.80 7.43
C LEU A 71 -10.30 1.38 8.03
N ALA A 72 -10.82 1.22 9.26
CA ALA A 72 -10.96 -0.09 9.90
C ALA A 72 -11.94 -0.99 9.14
N LEU A 73 -13.12 -0.46 8.77
CA LEU A 73 -14.11 -1.17 7.96
C LEU A 73 -13.55 -1.54 6.59
N PHE A 74 -12.88 -0.59 5.92
CA PHE A 74 -12.22 -0.85 4.64
C PHE A 74 -11.19 -1.97 4.75
N THR A 75 -10.37 -1.96 5.80
CA THR A 75 -9.37 -3.00 6.06
C THR A 75 -10.03 -4.37 6.29
N HIS A 76 -11.10 -4.40 7.07
CA HIS A 76 -11.85 -5.62 7.34
C HIS A 76 -12.46 -6.26 6.08
N LEU A 77 -12.90 -5.42 5.12
CA LEU A 77 -13.53 -5.84 3.87
C LEU A 77 -12.53 -6.16 2.76
N ALA A 78 -11.44 -5.40 2.69
CA ALA A 78 -10.53 -5.39 1.54
C ALA A 78 -9.09 -5.79 1.88
N GLY A 79 -8.79 -6.11 3.14
CA GLY A 79 -7.43 -6.44 3.58
C GLY A 79 -6.53 -5.21 3.59
N ARG A 80 -5.29 -5.37 3.13
CA ARG A 80 -4.28 -4.29 3.23
C ARG A 80 -4.20 -3.39 2.00
N LEU A 81 -5.22 -3.35 1.13
CA LEU A 81 -5.19 -2.52 -0.09
C LEU A 81 -4.87 -1.04 0.18
N TRP A 82 -5.28 -0.49 1.34
CA TRP A 82 -4.88 0.87 1.74
C TRP A 82 -3.35 1.01 1.82
N CYS A 83 -2.69 0.05 2.49
CA CYS A 83 -1.23 0.03 2.59
C CYS A 83 -0.57 -0.21 1.23
N GLY A 84 -1.18 -1.02 0.38
CA GLY A 84 -0.65 -1.33 -0.94
C GLY A 84 -0.76 -0.21 -1.98
N HIS A 85 -1.65 0.76 -1.79
CA HIS A 85 -2.00 1.71 -2.85
C HIS A 85 -2.16 3.18 -2.44
N ALA A 86 -2.53 3.49 -1.19
CA ALA A 86 -2.94 4.83 -0.80
C ALA A 86 -2.20 5.40 0.42
N CYS A 87 -1.58 4.55 1.25
CA CYS A 87 -0.88 5.05 2.43
C CYS A 87 0.30 5.97 2.03
N PRO A 88 0.61 7.02 2.83
CA PRO A 88 1.67 7.97 2.48
C PRO A 88 3.02 7.30 2.22
N GLN A 89 3.39 6.30 3.03
CA GLN A 89 4.63 5.58 2.83
C GLN A 89 4.73 4.93 1.44
N THR A 90 3.65 4.31 0.96
CA THR A 90 3.61 3.67 -0.36
C THR A 90 3.58 4.70 -1.48
N VAL A 91 2.84 5.79 -1.32
CA VAL A 91 2.71 6.84 -2.33
C VAL A 91 4.08 7.49 -2.61
N TRP A 92 4.79 7.94 -1.57
CA TRP A 92 6.09 8.60 -1.73
C TRP A 92 7.20 7.62 -2.14
N SER A 93 7.23 6.41 -1.58
CA SER A 93 8.21 5.41 -1.99
C SER A 93 8.02 5.02 -3.47
N THR A 94 6.78 4.89 -3.93
CA THR A 94 6.48 4.65 -5.35
C THR A 94 7.02 5.77 -6.22
N LEU A 95 6.78 7.04 -5.86
CA LEU A 95 7.34 8.20 -6.55
C LEU A 95 8.87 8.16 -6.62
N PHE A 96 9.54 7.93 -5.50
CA PHE A 96 11.01 7.87 -5.45
C PHE A 96 11.57 6.73 -6.30
N SER A 97 10.86 5.59 -6.38
CA SER A 97 11.23 4.48 -7.27
C SER A 97 10.99 4.79 -8.75
N TRP A 98 10.00 5.63 -9.08
CA TRP A 98 9.85 6.13 -10.45
C TRP A 98 11.02 7.02 -10.83
N VAL A 99 11.43 7.92 -9.94
CA VAL A 99 12.62 8.77 -10.14
C VAL A 99 13.87 7.93 -10.33
N GLU A 100 14.09 6.92 -9.48
CA GLU A 100 15.25 6.00 -9.62
C GLU A 100 15.24 5.27 -10.97
N ARG A 101 14.11 4.68 -11.37
CA ARG A 101 14.03 4.01 -12.68
C ARG A 101 14.20 4.99 -13.84
N GLY A 102 13.66 6.20 -13.73
CA GLY A 102 13.77 7.24 -14.76
C GLY A 102 15.21 7.72 -14.93
N THR A 103 15.88 8.04 -13.83
CA THR A 103 17.29 8.47 -13.83
C THR A 103 18.21 7.37 -14.35
N ARG A 104 18.05 6.11 -13.92
CA ARG A 104 18.80 4.96 -14.50
C ARG A 104 18.55 4.77 -16.00
N ARG A 105 17.33 5.01 -16.49
CA ARG A 105 17.03 4.92 -17.94
C ARG A 105 17.69 6.04 -18.74
N LEU A 106 17.72 7.26 -18.21
CA LEU A 106 18.24 8.43 -18.91
C LEU A 106 19.77 8.55 -18.83
N LEU A 107 20.35 8.26 -17.67
CA LEU A 107 21.77 8.49 -17.37
C LEU A 107 22.58 7.19 -17.30
N GLY A 108 21.93 6.03 -17.47
CA GLY A 108 22.57 4.72 -17.42
C GLY A 108 23.28 4.47 -16.09
N HIS A 109 24.51 3.96 -16.17
CA HIS A 109 25.40 3.70 -15.03
C HIS A 109 26.48 4.77 -14.87
N SER A 110 26.23 5.98 -15.39
CA SER A 110 27.18 7.09 -15.24
C SER A 110 27.32 7.53 -13.78
N ARG A 111 28.46 8.16 -13.45
CA ARG A 111 28.67 8.76 -12.11
C ARG A 111 27.66 9.88 -11.78
N ALA A 112 26.99 10.43 -12.80
CA ALA A 112 25.96 11.45 -12.64
C ALA A 112 24.60 10.88 -12.18
N GLU A 113 24.31 9.60 -12.45
CA GLU A 113 23.00 9.01 -12.12
C GLU A 113 22.68 9.07 -10.62
N PRO A 114 23.58 8.67 -9.70
CA PRO A 114 23.29 8.75 -8.27
C PRO A 114 23.09 10.20 -7.82
N VAL A 115 23.90 11.13 -8.32
CA VAL A 115 23.82 12.56 -7.98
C VAL A 115 22.46 13.13 -8.43
N ALA A 116 22.07 12.88 -9.68
CA ALA A 116 20.80 13.34 -10.22
C ALA A 116 19.60 12.73 -9.47
N ARG A 117 19.65 11.44 -9.15
CA ARG A 117 18.62 10.75 -8.36
C ARG A 117 18.45 11.39 -6.99
N HIS A 118 19.55 11.59 -6.26
CA HIS A 118 19.48 12.19 -4.91
C HIS A 118 19.07 13.67 -4.96
N ALA A 119 19.54 14.44 -5.95
CA ALA A 119 19.09 15.82 -6.14
C ALA A 119 17.58 15.91 -6.37
N LEU A 120 17.03 15.04 -7.23
CA LEU A 120 15.59 14.97 -7.47
C LEU A 120 14.81 14.52 -6.22
N TRP A 121 15.32 13.52 -5.49
CA TRP A 121 14.70 13.08 -4.23
C TRP A 121 14.66 14.20 -3.19
N ILE A 122 15.75 14.95 -3.03
CA ILE A 122 15.83 16.09 -2.11
C ILE A 122 14.87 17.19 -2.54
N GLY A 123 14.82 17.52 -3.84
CA GLY A 123 13.88 18.51 -4.37
C GLY A 123 12.42 18.14 -4.10
N ILE A 124 12.04 16.88 -4.35
CA ILE A 124 10.70 16.36 -4.05
C ILE A 124 10.41 16.39 -2.55
N ALA A 125 11.38 16.01 -1.72
CA ALA A 125 11.21 16.00 -0.27
C ALA A 125 11.06 17.42 0.29
N LEU A 126 11.83 18.39 -0.21
CA LEU A 126 11.71 19.80 0.16
C LEU A 126 10.35 20.37 -0.25
N TRP A 127 9.90 20.08 -1.48
CA TRP A 127 8.58 20.50 -1.94
C TRP A 127 7.45 19.86 -1.12
N THR A 128 7.60 18.58 -0.75
CA THR A 128 6.69 17.89 0.17
C THR A 128 6.62 18.58 1.52
N ALA A 129 7.78 18.95 2.08
CA ALA A 129 7.85 19.64 3.35
C ALA A 129 7.17 21.01 3.30
N LEU A 130 7.45 21.81 2.25
CA LEU A 130 6.81 23.11 2.04
C LEU A 130 5.30 22.98 1.86
N SER A 131 4.84 21.98 1.11
CA SER A 131 3.40 21.72 0.94
C SER A 131 2.74 21.31 2.25
N PHE A 132 3.39 20.46 3.05
CA PHE A 132 2.89 20.04 4.34
C PHE A 132 2.82 21.19 5.34
N VAL A 133 3.91 21.95 5.50
CA VAL A 133 3.95 23.14 6.36
C VAL A 133 2.97 24.21 5.84
N GLY A 134 2.76 24.28 4.53
CA GLY A 134 1.74 25.10 3.87
C GLY A 134 0.30 24.82 4.31
N LEU A 135 0.03 23.66 4.91
CA LEU A 135 -1.27 23.36 5.53
C LEU A 135 -1.43 24.02 6.91
N PHE A 136 -0.34 24.45 7.56
CA PHE A 136 -0.35 25.06 8.90
C PHE A 136 0.08 26.53 8.89
N THR A 137 0.72 26.98 7.83
CA THR A 137 1.16 28.36 7.61
C THR A 137 0.80 28.75 6.19
N PRO A 138 0.24 29.95 5.93
CA PRO A 138 -0.18 30.35 4.59
C PRO A 138 0.91 30.12 3.54
N LEU A 139 0.58 29.35 2.50
CA LEU A 139 1.60 28.80 1.59
C LEU A 139 2.31 29.88 0.75
N GLN A 140 1.58 30.86 0.22
CA GLN A 140 2.19 31.90 -0.63
C GLN A 140 3.24 32.75 0.13
N PRO A 141 2.93 33.30 1.33
CA PRO A 141 3.95 33.96 2.15
C PRO A 141 5.11 33.04 2.55
N LEU A 142 4.82 31.77 2.88
CA LEU A 142 5.84 30.78 3.23
C LEU A 142 6.84 30.58 2.08
N LEU A 143 6.35 30.43 0.85
CA LEU A 143 7.20 30.27 -0.34
C LEU A 143 8.01 31.53 -0.63
N ALA A 144 7.42 32.72 -0.47
CA ALA A 144 8.14 33.98 -0.63
C ALA A 144 9.29 34.11 0.40
N ARG A 145 9.04 33.76 1.67
CA ARG A 145 10.07 33.73 2.72
C ARG A 145 11.13 32.67 2.47
N ALA A 146 10.73 31.48 2.00
CA ALA A 146 11.67 30.40 1.65
C ALA A 146 12.59 30.82 0.51
N ALA A 147 12.04 31.41 -0.56
CA ALA A 147 12.81 31.91 -1.70
C ALA A 147 13.77 33.05 -1.30
N ALA A 148 13.36 33.90 -0.36
CA ALA A 148 14.19 34.97 0.19
C ALA A 148 15.18 34.50 1.27
N LEU A 149 15.22 33.20 1.62
CA LEU A 149 16.00 32.64 2.72
C LEU A 149 15.77 33.36 4.07
N ARG A 150 14.51 33.73 4.32
CA ARG A 150 14.03 34.49 5.49
C ARG A 150 12.96 33.73 6.28
N LEU A 151 13.07 32.41 6.32
CA LEU A 151 12.17 31.58 7.12
C LEU A 151 12.41 31.82 8.60
N GLY A 152 11.33 31.85 9.38
CA GLY A 152 11.43 31.87 10.83
C GLY A 152 12.05 30.59 11.39
N GLY A 153 12.46 30.58 12.66
CA GLY A 153 13.05 29.40 13.30
C GLY A 153 12.11 28.19 13.30
N PHE A 154 10.82 28.41 13.61
CA PHE A 154 9.79 27.38 13.59
C PHE A 154 9.58 26.79 12.18
N GLU A 155 9.44 27.65 11.17
CA GLU A 155 9.24 27.23 9.78
C GLU A 155 10.45 26.44 9.26
N SER A 156 11.66 26.95 9.53
CA SER A 156 12.91 26.31 9.13
C SER A 156 13.04 24.91 9.73
N PHE A 157 12.74 24.76 11.02
CA PHE A 157 12.79 23.48 11.70
C PHE A 157 11.83 22.47 11.06
N TRP A 158 10.55 22.82 10.88
CA TRP A 158 9.57 21.86 10.35
C TRP A 158 9.78 21.55 8.87
N VAL A 159 10.16 22.53 8.05
CA VAL A 159 10.52 22.29 6.65
C VAL A 159 11.71 21.35 6.56
N ALA A 160 12.78 21.59 7.34
CA ALA A 160 13.95 20.71 7.36
C ALA A 160 13.59 19.31 7.88
N PHE A 161 12.85 19.22 8.98
CA PHE A 161 12.42 17.96 9.57
C PHE A 161 11.62 17.11 8.59
N TYR A 162 10.56 17.65 7.97
CA TYR A 162 9.75 16.90 7.03
C TYR A 162 10.48 16.60 5.71
N ALA A 163 11.42 17.45 5.29
CA ALA A 163 12.25 17.17 4.12
C ALA A 163 13.18 15.99 4.39
N VAL A 164 13.90 16.00 5.52
CA VAL A 164 14.78 14.90 5.93
C VAL A 164 13.97 13.62 6.19
N ALA A 165 12.82 13.72 6.87
CA ALA A 165 11.96 12.58 7.14
C ALA A 165 11.41 11.96 5.85
N THR A 166 10.92 12.77 4.92
CA THR A 166 10.44 12.29 3.61
C THR A 166 11.56 11.63 2.81
N TRP A 167 12.72 12.28 2.72
CA TRP A 167 13.90 11.76 2.02
C TRP A 167 14.41 10.45 2.64
N GLY A 168 14.49 10.38 3.97
CA GLY A 168 14.92 9.19 4.71
C GLY A 168 13.95 8.02 4.59
N ASN A 169 12.66 8.27 4.84
CA ASN A 169 11.62 7.24 4.86
C ASN A 169 11.31 6.67 3.48
N ALA A 170 11.20 7.54 2.47
CA ALA A 170 10.93 7.12 1.10
C ALA A 170 12.19 6.67 0.36
N GLY A 171 13.37 7.20 0.68
CA GLY A 171 14.63 6.81 0.06
C GLY A 171 15.15 5.47 0.56
N PHE A 172 15.32 5.34 1.88
CA PHE A 172 16.14 4.28 2.47
C PHE A 172 15.37 3.33 3.38
N LEU A 173 14.43 3.85 4.17
CA LEU A 173 13.80 3.10 5.26
C LEU A 173 12.48 2.41 4.87
N ARG A 174 12.22 2.24 3.56
CA ARG A 174 10.91 1.77 3.04
C ARG A 174 10.36 0.54 3.75
N ARG A 175 11.19 -0.49 3.90
CA ARG A 175 10.79 -1.76 4.54
C ARG A 175 10.70 -1.62 6.06
N HIS A 176 11.60 -0.85 6.68
CA HIS A 176 11.64 -0.66 8.13
C HIS A 176 10.41 0.10 8.63
N VAL A 177 9.95 1.12 7.90
CA VAL A 177 8.74 1.85 8.26
C VAL A 177 7.54 0.91 8.36
N CYS A 178 7.33 0.05 7.37
CA CYS A 178 6.19 -0.86 7.36
C CYS A 178 6.27 -1.98 8.41
N ARG A 179 7.48 -2.51 8.70
CA ARG A 179 7.67 -3.63 9.64
C ARG A 179 7.77 -3.18 11.10
N LEU A 180 8.47 -2.08 11.36
CA LEU A 180 8.86 -1.68 12.70
C LEU A 180 8.10 -0.46 13.21
N LEU A 181 8.01 0.60 12.38
CA LEU A 181 7.52 1.91 12.82
C LEU A 181 5.99 2.05 12.72
N CYS A 182 5.35 1.44 11.72
CA CYS A 182 3.94 1.64 11.44
C CYS A 182 3.06 0.97 12.52
N PRO A 183 2.35 1.74 13.36
CA PRO A 183 1.46 1.15 14.37
C PRO A 183 0.26 0.47 13.73
N PHE A 184 -0.24 1.02 12.61
CA PHE A 184 -1.39 0.47 11.90
C PHE A 184 -1.13 -0.95 11.37
N ALA A 185 0.08 -1.22 10.88
CA ALA A 185 0.46 -2.55 10.40
C ALA A 185 0.27 -3.64 11.46
N ARG A 186 0.47 -3.30 12.76
CA ARG A 186 0.32 -4.20 13.91
C ARG A 186 -1.13 -4.35 14.38
N LEU A 187 -1.97 -3.35 14.15
CA LEU A 187 -3.40 -3.39 14.51
C LEU A 187 -4.23 -4.18 13.48
N GLN A 188 -3.81 -4.21 12.21
CA GLN A 188 -4.57 -4.84 11.12
C GLN A 188 -4.96 -6.32 11.34
N PRO A 189 -4.11 -7.21 11.89
CA PRO A 189 -4.52 -8.58 12.18
C PRO A 189 -5.75 -8.68 13.09
N LEU A 190 -6.00 -7.69 13.96
CA LEU A 190 -7.18 -7.63 14.83
C LEU A 190 -8.45 -7.24 14.07
N LEU A 191 -8.30 -6.55 12.94
CA LEU A 191 -9.40 -6.09 12.08
C LEU A 191 -9.79 -7.14 11.03
N CYS A 192 -8.89 -8.07 10.72
CA CYS A 192 -9.08 -9.09 9.69
C CYS A 192 -9.62 -10.41 10.25
N ASP A 193 -10.27 -11.20 9.38
CA ASP A 193 -10.67 -12.58 9.67
C ASP A 193 -10.45 -13.50 8.45
N GLY A 194 -10.88 -14.76 8.55
CA GLY A 194 -10.72 -15.75 7.46
C GLY A 194 -11.46 -15.42 6.16
N HIS A 195 -12.40 -14.47 6.18
CA HIS A 195 -13.09 -13.97 4.98
C HIS A 195 -12.50 -12.64 4.47
N THR A 196 -11.56 -12.02 5.19
CA THR A 196 -10.84 -10.85 4.70
C THR A 196 -9.86 -11.25 3.60
N PRO A 197 -9.95 -10.67 2.39
CA PRO A 197 -9.03 -10.94 1.30
C PRO A 197 -7.59 -10.53 1.62
N ARG A 198 -6.62 -11.31 1.12
CA ARG A 198 -5.19 -10.99 1.15
C ARG A 198 -4.49 -11.65 -0.03
N MET A 199 -3.24 -11.29 -0.31
CA MET A 199 -2.47 -11.99 -1.34
C MET A 199 -2.12 -13.40 -0.88
N LEU A 200 -2.62 -14.40 -1.61
CA LEU A 200 -2.43 -15.81 -1.32
C LEU A 200 -1.91 -16.55 -2.56
N TYR A 201 -1.03 -17.51 -2.31
CA TYR A 201 -0.55 -18.48 -3.30
C TYR A 201 -1.42 -19.74 -3.27
N HIS A 202 -1.87 -20.20 -4.44
CA HIS A 202 -2.69 -21.40 -4.56
C HIS A 202 -1.82 -22.66 -4.56
N ALA A 203 -1.36 -23.05 -3.36
CA ALA A 203 -0.46 -24.19 -3.16
C ALA A 203 -0.96 -25.51 -3.77
N PRO A 204 -2.26 -25.89 -3.66
CA PRO A 204 -2.79 -27.10 -4.30
C PRO A 204 -2.51 -27.23 -5.80
N ARG A 205 -2.43 -26.10 -6.49
CA ARG A 205 -2.12 -26.02 -7.92
C ARG A 205 -0.62 -25.88 -8.19
N GLY A 206 0.07 -25.12 -7.33
CA GLY A 206 1.45 -24.71 -7.55
C GLY A 206 2.51 -25.74 -7.12
N GLU A 207 2.22 -26.55 -6.11
CA GLU A 207 3.19 -27.45 -5.50
C GLU A 207 3.12 -28.91 -6.02
N PRO A 208 4.22 -29.69 -5.98
CA PRO A 208 5.57 -29.24 -5.69
C PRO A 208 6.08 -28.35 -6.84
N ARG A 209 6.60 -27.18 -6.49
CA ARG A 209 7.16 -26.24 -7.46
C ARG A 209 8.57 -26.64 -7.89
N GLY A 210 8.93 -26.33 -9.12
CA GLY A 210 10.27 -26.62 -9.62
C GLY A 210 10.48 -26.18 -11.07
N PRO A 211 11.74 -26.15 -11.53
CA PRO A 211 12.05 -25.89 -12.93
C PRO A 211 11.47 -27.02 -13.79
N ARG A 212 10.89 -26.64 -14.94
CA ARG A 212 10.25 -27.59 -15.87
C ARG A 212 10.54 -27.21 -17.31
N ARG A 213 10.46 -28.20 -18.21
CA ARG A 213 10.60 -27.94 -19.65
C ARG A 213 9.42 -27.12 -20.19
N PRO A 214 9.66 -26.19 -21.13
CA PRO A 214 8.57 -25.50 -21.83
C PRO A 214 7.65 -26.51 -22.55
N GLY A 215 6.35 -26.24 -22.60
CA GLY A 215 5.38 -27.05 -23.35
C GLY A 215 4.74 -28.22 -22.58
N GLY A 216 5.14 -28.52 -21.34
CA GLY A 216 4.56 -29.59 -20.52
C GLY A 216 3.12 -29.36 -20.00
N GLY A 217 2.42 -28.35 -20.50
CA GLY A 217 1.03 -28.02 -20.14
C GLY A 217 0.81 -27.64 -18.67
N SER A 218 -0.46 -27.47 -18.27
CA SER A 218 -0.87 -27.29 -16.87
C SER A 218 -1.09 -28.63 -16.17
N ILE A 219 -1.20 -28.63 -14.83
CA ILE A 219 -1.58 -29.82 -14.06
C ILE A 219 -2.88 -30.49 -14.55
N ALA A 220 -3.81 -29.69 -15.10
CA ALA A 220 -5.06 -30.19 -15.65
C ALA A 220 -4.83 -30.92 -16.99
N GLN A 221 -3.97 -30.36 -17.85
CA GLN A 221 -3.59 -30.99 -19.12
C GLN A 221 -2.77 -32.27 -18.92
N ARG A 222 -2.07 -32.41 -17.79
CA ARG A 222 -1.31 -33.62 -17.43
C ARG A 222 -2.13 -34.68 -16.67
N GLY A 223 -3.40 -34.42 -16.35
CA GLY A 223 -4.24 -35.36 -15.59
C GLY A 223 -3.84 -35.53 -14.11
N ARG A 224 -2.97 -34.67 -13.57
CA ARG A 224 -2.46 -34.75 -12.20
C ARG A 224 -3.45 -34.22 -11.16
N GLY A 225 -4.29 -33.26 -11.54
CA GLY A 225 -5.26 -32.62 -10.64
C GLY A 225 -4.63 -31.71 -9.58
N LEU A 226 -5.45 -31.23 -8.65
CA LEU A 226 -5.00 -30.45 -7.49
C LEU A 226 -4.51 -31.38 -6.38
N LEU A 227 -3.47 -30.97 -5.67
CA LEU A 227 -3.12 -31.61 -4.39
C LEU A 227 -4.21 -31.38 -3.35
N ASP A 228 -4.33 -32.29 -2.40
CA ASP A 228 -5.07 -31.99 -1.17
C ASP A 228 -4.37 -30.86 -0.39
N ALA A 229 -5.15 -30.16 0.43
CA ALA A 229 -4.66 -28.99 1.15
C ALA A 229 -3.52 -29.32 2.13
N GLY A 230 -3.53 -30.50 2.74
CA GLY A 230 -2.51 -30.91 3.70
C GLY A 230 -1.16 -31.13 3.01
N THR A 231 -1.15 -31.95 1.97
CA THR A 231 0.07 -32.22 1.16
C THR A 231 0.60 -30.95 0.51
N ALA A 232 -0.28 -30.08 0.00
CA ALA A 232 0.12 -28.80 -0.56
C ALA A 232 0.82 -27.90 0.46
N GLN A 233 0.33 -27.85 1.70
CA GLN A 233 0.96 -27.08 2.78
C GLN A 233 2.25 -27.73 3.28
N ASP A 234 2.37 -29.06 3.28
CA ASP A 234 3.65 -29.73 3.59
C ASP A 234 4.76 -29.30 2.63
N TYR A 235 4.47 -29.23 1.32
CA TYR A 235 5.43 -28.71 0.34
C TYR A 235 5.81 -27.25 0.60
N VAL A 236 4.83 -26.39 0.91
CA VAL A 236 5.08 -24.99 1.27
C VAL A 236 5.97 -24.90 2.50
N PHE A 237 5.67 -25.66 3.55
CA PHE A 237 6.45 -25.69 4.79
C PHE A 237 7.89 -26.15 4.54
N ARG A 238 8.08 -27.25 3.81
CA ARG A 238 9.40 -27.78 3.47
C ARG A 238 10.24 -26.77 2.69
N TRP A 239 9.62 -26.05 1.75
CA TRP A 239 10.29 -24.99 0.99
C TRP A 239 10.70 -23.79 1.86
N ALA A 240 9.82 -23.37 2.77
CA ALA A 240 10.06 -22.25 3.66
C ALA A 240 11.09 -22.57 4.76
N HIS A 241 11.21 -23.86 5.14
CA HIS A 241 12.03 -24.32 6.25
C HIS A 241 12.97 -25.47 5.87
N PRO A 242 13.91 -25.27 4.92
CA PRO A 242 14.81 -26.33 4.47
C PRO A 242 15.73 -26.85 5.58
N GLN A 243 16.02 -26.03 6.59
CA GLN A 243 16.81 -26.42 7.76
C GLN A 243 16.08 -27.42 8.67
N LEU A 244 14.74 -27.38 8.69
CA LEU A 244 13.93 -28.27 9.53
C LEU A 244 13.48 -29.51 8.74
N ALA A 245 13.15 -29.34 7.47
CA ALA A 245 12.52 -30.39 6.68
C ALA A 245 13.47 -31.14 5.73
N GLY A 246 14.74 -30.73 5.69
CA GLY A 246 15.76 -31.26 4.78
C GLY A 246 15.65 -30.69 3.36
N PRO A 247 16.58 -31.08 2.46
CA PRO A 247 16.57 -30.63 1.08
C PRO A 247 15.33 -31.16 0.34
N MET A 248 14.75 -30.33 -0.52
CA MET A 248 13.58 -30.74 -1.30
C MET A 248 13.97 -31.82 -2.32
N PRO A 249 13.24 -32.96 -2.39
CA PRO A 249 13.46 -33.95 -3.43
C PRO A 249 13.21 -33.35 -4.83
N ARG A 250 13.91 -33.87 -5.82
CA ARG A 250 13.65 -33.52 -7.22
C ARG A 250 12.48 -34.34 -7.73
N PHE A 251 11.52 -33.68 -8.34
CA PHE A 251 10.35 -34.30 -8.94
C PHE A 251 10.52 -34.39 -10.46
N ALA A 252 9.95 -35.44 -11.05
CA ALA A 252 9.79 -35.52 -12.49
C ALA A 252 8.72 -34.50 -12.97
N ASP A 253 8.81 -34.08 -14.24
CA ASP A 253 7.98 -33.01 -14.82
C ASP A 253 6.46 -33.30 -14.72
N ASP A 254 6.07 -34.57 -14.74
CA ASP A 254 4.69 -35.02 -14.59
C ASP A 254 4.12 -34.77 -13.19
N ARG A 255 4.97 -34.81 -12.16
CA ARG A 255 4.58 -34.60 -10.75
C ARG A 255 4.62 -33.14 -10.30
N LEU A 256 5.29 -32.26 -11.04
CA LEU A 256 5.39 -30.84 -10.71
C LEU A 256 4.03 -30.15 -10.78
N GLY A 257 3.84 -29.12 -9.95
CA GLY A 257 2.72 -28.21 -10.04
C GLY A 257 2.87 -27.18 -11.17
N ASP A 258 1.98 -26.18 -11.20
CA ASP A 258 2.04 -25.10 -12.19
C ASP A 258 3.07 -24.02 -11.84
N CYS A 259 3.64 -24.01 -10.63
CA CYS A 259 4.70 -23.06 -10.26
C CYS A 259 6.05 -23.51 -10.81
N THR A 260 6.62 -22.71 -11.71
CA THR A 260 7.91 -22.96 -12.37
C THR A 260 9.14 -22.57 -11.54
N ASP A 261 8.94 -22.15 -10.29
CA ASP A 261 9.98 -21.63 -9.39
C ASP A 261 10.87 -20.50 -9.98
N CYS A 262 10.34 -19.70 -10.92
CA CYS A 262 11.10 -18.59 -11.55
C CYS A 262 11.43 -17.41 -10.61
N ARG A 263 10.80 -17.35 -9.42
CA ARG A 263 10.97 -16.29 -8.40
C ARG A 263 10.65 -14.84 -8.85
N HIS A 264 10.06 -14.62 -10.03
CA HIS A 264 9.63 -13.29 -10.47
C HIS A 264 8.65 -12.61 -9.49
N CYS A 265 7.80 -13.40 -8.82
CA CYS A 265 6.90 -12.88 -7.79
C CYS A 265 7.66 -12.30 -6.56
N VAL A 266 8.79 -12.90 -6.19
CA VAL A 266 9.65 -12.45 -5.08
C VAL A 266 10.40 -11.18 -5.48
N GLN A 267 10.95 -11.16 -6.70
CA GLN A 267 11.66 -9.99 -7.25
C GLN A 267 10.73 -8.78 -7.41
N ALA A 268 9.47 -9.00 -7.76
CA ALA A 268 8.46 -7.95 -7.88
C ALA A 268 7.98 -7.39 -6.53
N CYS A 269 8.24 -8.09 -5.42
CA CYS A 269 7.75 -7.71 -4.09
C CYS A 269 8.57 -6.56 -3.49
N PRO A 270 7.98 -5.38 -3.22
CA PRO A 270 8.72 -4.25 -2.63
C PRO A 270 9.22 -4.54 -1.20
N MET A 271 8.58 -5.49 -0.52
CA MET A 271 8.94 -5.94 0.81
C MET A 271 9.91 -7.13 0.81
N ALA A 272 10.33 -7.60 -0.37
CA ALA A 272 11.18 -8.79 -0.56
C ALA A 272 10.65 -10.05 0.14
N LEU A 273 9.33 -10.25 0.06
CA LEU A 273 8.63 -11.41 0.62
C LEU A 273 8.45 -12.49 -0.45
N ASP A 274 8.55 -13.74 -0.05
CA ASP A 274 8.13 -14.87 -0.87
C ASP A 274 6.67 -15.24 -0.53
N VAL A 275 5.73 -14.79 -1.36
CA VAL A 275 4.29 -15.04 -1.16
C VAL A 275 3.92 -16.53 -1.17
N ARG A 276 4.81 -17.38 -1.68
CA ARG A 276 4.59 -18.82 -1.78
C ARG A 276 4.85 -19.55 -0.47
N ASP A 277 5.52 -18.90 0.47
CA ASP A 277 5.80 -19.42 1.82
C ASP A 277 4.62 -19.17 2.78
N GLY A 278 3.49 -18.75 2.24
CA GLY A 278 2.26 -18.53 2.99
C GLY A 278 2.06 -17.09 3.47
N PRO A 279 1.01 -16.88 4.29
CA PRO A 279 0.53 -15.54 4.60
C PRO A 279 1.43 -14.82 5.61
N GLN A 280 2.14 -13.79 5.16
CA GLN A 280 3.04 -12.99 6.01
C GLN A 280 2.40 -11.68 6.49
N ALA A 281 2.71 -11.28 7.72
CA ALA A 281 2.21 -10.03 8.32
C ALA A 281 2.74 -8.76 7.64
N ASP A 282 3.85 -8.87 6.90
CA ASP A 282 4.50 -7.75 6.22
C ASP A 282 3.95 -7.47 4.82
N CYS A 283 3.10 -8.35 4.27
CA CYS A 283 2.56 -8.22 2.93
C CYS A 283 1.70 -6.97 2.81
N LEU A 284 1.93 -6.08 1.83
CA LEU A 284 1.15 -4.85 1.63
C LEU A 284 -0.14 -5.05 0.82
N ASP A 285 -0.39 -6.25 0.29
CA ASP A 285 -1.47 -6.55 -0.66
C ASP A 285 -1.48 -5.68 -1.94
N CYS A 286 -0.33 -5.16 -2.36
CA CYS A 286 -0.22 -4.29 -3.54
C CYS A 286 -0.34 -5.00 -4.91
N GLY A 287 -0.40 -6.34 -4.91
CA GLY A 287 -0.64 -7.16 -6.12
C GLY A 287 0.52 -7.29 -7.10
N ALA A 288 1.69 -6.71 -6.81
CA ALA A 288 2.86 -6.79 -7.69
C ALA A 288 3.29 -8.24 -8.00
N CYS A 289 3.27 -9.10 -6.98
CA CYS A 289 3.60 -10.51 -7.11
C CYS A 289 2.61 -11.27 -8.00
N ALA A 290 1.30 -10.95 -7.91
CA ALA A 290 0.27 -11.56 -8.74
C ALA A 290 0.46 -11.20 -10.22
N VAL A 291 0.69 -9.92 -10.52
CA VAL A 291 0.92 -9.45 -11.89
C VAL A 291 2.17 -10.11 -12.51
N ALA A 292 3.28 -10.15 -11.77
CA ALA A 292 4.52 -10.77 -12.26
C ALA A 292 4.37 -12.30 -12.46
N CYS A 293 3.62 -12.96 -11.57
CA CYS A 293 3.32 -14.38 -11.69
C CYS A 293 2.45 -14.67 -12.90
N ASP A 294 1.40 -13.88 -13.12
CA ASP A 294 0.50 -14.04 -14.26
C ASP A 294 1.23 -13.86 -15.60
N GLN A 295 2.17 -12.92 -15.69
CA GLN A 295 3.05 -12.75 -16.85
C GLN A 295 3.93 -13.99 -17.07
N SER A 296 4.48 -14.55 -15.99
CA SER A 296 5.32 -15.75 -16.04
C SER A 296 4.52 -17.00 -16.43
N GLN A 297 3.30 -17.14 -15.92
CA GLN A 297 2.37 -18.21 -16.28
C GLN A 297 2.00 -18.11 -17.76
N GLN A 298 1.66 -16.91 -18.24
CA GLN A 298 1.33 -16.68 -19.64
C GLN A 298 2.50 -17.04 -20.57
N ALA A 299 3.72 -16.60 -20.25
CA ALA A 299 4.92 -16.94 -21.02
C ALA A 299 5.19 -18.45 -21.03
N ALA A 300 4.80 -19.16 -19.96
CA ALA A 300 4.92 -20.61 -19.86
C ALA A 300 3.72 -21.38 -20.44
N GLY A 301 2.76 -20.71 -21.07
CA GLY A 301 1.54 -21.32 -21.63
C GLY A 301 0.54 -21.83 -20.57
N LEU A 302 0.58 -21.28 -19.35
CA LEU A 302 -0.25 -21.65 -18.22
C LEU A 302 -1.37 -20.65 -17.95
N SER A 303 -2.42 -21.10 -17.25
CA SER A 303 -3.50 -20.23 -16.82
C SER A 303 -3.08 -19.29 -15.67
N HIS A 304 -3.67 -18.10 -15.64
CA HIS A 304 -3.46 -17.11 -14.58
C HIS A 304 -3.99 -17.56 -13.21
N GLY A 305 -3.72 -16.77 -12.17
CA GLY A 305 -4.34 -16.94 -10.86
C GLY A 305 -3.63 -17.95 -9.95
N LEU A 306 -2.33 -18.14 -10.13
CA LEU A 306 -1.53 -18.90 -9.16
C LEU A 306 -1.30 -18.11 -7.86
N ILE A 307 -1.25 -16.78 -7.96
CA ILE A 307 -1.27 -15.85 -6.82
C ILE A 307 -2.48 -14.92 -7.00
N GLN A 308 -3.30 -14.79 -5.97
CA GLN A 308 -4.57 -14.06 -6.05
C GLN A 308 -4.82 -13.21 -4.79
N HIS A 309 -5.55 -12.12 -4.95
CA HIS A 309 -6.13 -11.37 -3.83
C HIS A 309 -7.47 -12.00 -3.45
N ILE A 310 -7.44 -12.92 -2.49
CA ILE A 310 -8.58 -13.77 -2.14
C ILE A 310 -8.54 -14.07 -0.64
N SER A 311 -9.70 -14.30 -0.03
CA SER A 311 -9.75 -14.65 1.39
C SER A 311 -9.39 -16.13 1.59
N PRO A 312 -8.76 -16.49 2.73
CA PRO A 312 -8.42 -17.88 3.04
C PRO A 312 -9.60 -18.85 2.89
N ARG A 313 -10.78 -18.46 3.41
CA ARG A 313 -12.04 -19.23 3.30
C ARG A 313 -12.45 -19.46 1.84
N ARG A 314 -12.41 -18.40 1.02
CA ARG A 314 -12.79 -18.50 -0.40
C ARG A 314 -11.79 -19.28 -1.22
N LEU A 315 -10.50 -19.21 -0.88
CA LEU A 315 -9.47 -20.04 -1.50
C LEU A 315 -9.67 -21.53 -1.18
N ALA A 316 -10.17 -21.85 0.03
CA ALA A 316 -10.53 -23.20 0.44
C ALA A 316 -11.85 -23.71 -0.19
N GLY A 317 -12.56 -22.88 -0.96
CA GLY A 317 -13.81 -23.25 -1.63
C GLY A 317 -15.09 -22.69 -0.99
N ASP A 318 -15.00 -22.00 0.15
CA ASP A 318 -16.18 -21.41 0.80
C ASP A 318 -16.76 -20.26 -0.03
N ARG A 319 -18.07 -20.04 0.12
CA ARG A 319 -18.74 -18.88 -0.49
C ARG A 319 -18.24 -17.58 0.14
N ALA A 320 -18.18 -16.52 -0.67
CA ALA A 320 -17.85 -15.19 -0.16
C ALA A 320 -18.96 -14.68 0.76
N GLN A 321 -18.60 -14.36 2.01
CA GLN A 321 -19.50 -13.79 3.00
C GLN A 321 -19.06 -12.37 3.32
N TRP A 322 -19.86 -11.40 2.89
CA TRP A 322 -19.59 -9.98 3.11
C TRP A 322 -20.25 -9.46 4.39
N ILE A 323 -21.44 -9.97 4.72
CA ILE A 323 -22.17 -9.61 5.94
C ILE A 323 -21.73 -10.57 7.06
N ARG A 324 -20.93 -10.04 7.98
CA ARG A 324 -20.35 -10.76 9.13
C ARG A 324 -20.63 -9.96 10.41
N PRO A 325 -20.63 -10.58 11.61
CA PRO A 325 -20.83 -9.86 12.87
C PRO A 325 -19.91 -8.63 13.02
N ARG A 326 -18.63 -8.76 12.65
CA ARG A 326 -17.66 -7.66 12.66
C ARG A 326 -17.97 -6.58 11.62
N THR A 327 -18.42 -6.96 10.43
CA THR A 327 -18.84 -6.00 9.40
C THR A 327 -20.03 -5.19 9.89
N LEU A 328 -21.04 -5.84 10.50
CA LEU A 328 -22.18 -5.16 11.09
C LEU A 328 -21.78 -4.23 12.23
N ALA A 329 -20.90 -4.69 13.14
CA ALA A 329 -20.41 -3.88 14.25
C ALA A 329 -19.63 -2.63 13.78
N LEU A 330 -18.70 -2.78 12.84
CA LEU A 330 -17.92 -1.66 12.31
C LEU A 330 -18.78 -0.69 11.49
N SER A 331 -19.72 -1.20 10.68
CA SER A 331 -20.67 -0.35 9.96
C SER A 331 -21.62 0.38 10.89
N GLY A 332 -22.12 -0.29 11.94
CA GLY A 332 -22.96 0.34 12.96
C GLY A 332 -22.22 1.44 13.74
N LEU A 333 -20.97 1.18 14.12
CA LEU A 333 -20.12 2.18 14.76
C LEU A 333 -19.83 3.36 13.84
N LEU A 334 -19.50 3.11 12.57
CA LEU A 334 -19.28 4.17 11.58
C LEU A 334 -20.52 5.05 11.41
N SER A 335 -21.71 4.45 11.26
CA SER A 335 -22.98 5.17 11.14
C SER A 335 -23.29 5.99 12.40
N LEU A 336 -23.03 5.44 13.59
CA LEU A 336 -23.23 6.14 14.87
C LEU A 336 -22.32 7.37 14.97
N VAL A 337 -21.02 7.19 14.74
CA VAL A 337 -20.04 8.30 14.84
C VAL A 337 -20.32 9.36 13.78
N LEU A 338 -20.64 8.95 12.55
CA LEU A 338 -21.02 9.89 11.49
C LEU A 338 -22.29 10.66 11.85
N GLY A 339 -23.31 9.99 12.39
CA GLY A 339 -24.53 10.64 12.86
C GLY A 339 -24.28 11.69 13.95
N LEU A 340 -23.43 11.36 14.94
CA LEU A 340 -23.03 12.30 16.00
C LEU A 340 -22.27 13.51 15.44
N VAL A 341 -21.39 13.30 14.46
CA VAL A 341 -20.65 14.38 13.77
C VAL A 341 -21.59 15.29 13.00
N LEU A 342 -22.53 14.72 12.23
CA LEU A 342 -23.49 15.50 11.44
C LEU A 342 -24.45 16.28 12.35
N LEU A 343 -24.91 15.67 13.45
CA LEU A 343 -25.74 16.36 14.44
C LEU A 343 -24.95 17.50 15.12
N GLY A 344 -23.71 17.24 15.53
CA GLY A 344 -22.84 18.25 16.13
C GLY A 344 -22.55 19.41 15.18
N ALA A 345 -22.35 19.14 13.90
CA ALA A 345 -22.20 20.16 12.87
C ALA A 345 -23.49 20.97 12.66
N ALA A 346 -24.64 20.31 12.65
CA ALA A 346 -25.94 20.97 12.48
C ALA A 346 -26.33 21.86 13.67
N LEU A 347 -25.94 21.49 14.89
CA LEU A 347 -26.15 22.30 16.10
C LEU A 347 -25.17 23.47 16.22
N ALA A 348 -24.09 23.46 15.45
CA ALA A 348 -23.02 24.46 15.51
C ALA A 348 -23.10 25.54 14.42
N GLY A 349 -23.95 25.36 13.41
CA GLY A 349 -24.25 26.33 12.35
C GLY A 349 -25.50 27.14 12.66
#